data_AF-A0A931WDI6-F1
#
_entry.id   AF-A0A931WDI6-F1
#
_cell.length_a   1.000
_cell.length_b   1.000
_cell.length_c   1.000
_cell.angle_alpha   90.00
_cell.angle_beta   90.00
_cell.angle_gamma   90.00
#
_symmetry.space_group_name_H-M   'P 1'
#
loop_
_entity.id
_entity.type
_entity.pdbx_description
1 polymer ?
#
loop_
_entity_poly.entity_id
_entity_poly.type
_entity_poly.pdbx_seq_one_letter_code
_entity_poly.pdbx_strand_id
1 'polypeptide(L)'
;MKKYFNLLNIIFLVQVLTVVFVAIGLLPRFFILPLSALVAFYVLFDSVENSSVFFIRALPFFIAIPFTSYFDSFNLWRIASGLIFLKWLYQNKIINKIGLNLKEFIKKPAEYARARPVAAAVGLFFLMSALSLFSAEDLFSGIKRIIYIANLSLIGFVIYGVARNNKKKKKR
;
A
#
# COMPACT_ATOMS: atom_id res chain seq x y z
N MET A 1 -28.84 12.61 -5.78
CA MET A 1 -28.02 13.06 -4.62
C MET A 1 -27.38 11.92 -3.81
N LYS A 2 -28.06 10.81 -3.47
CA LYS A 2 -27.49 9.68 -2.69
C LYS A 2 -26.23 9.00 -3.29
N LYS A 3 -25.95 9.16 -4.59
CA LYS A 3 -24.85 8.49 -5.30
C LYS A 3 -23.47 9.12 -5.02
N TYR A 4 -23.41 10.38 -4.59
CA TYR A 4 -22.15 11.11 -4.33
C TYR A 4 -21.75 11.09 -2.84
N PHE A 5 -22.73 11.03 -1.92
CA PHE A 5 -22.51 10.85 -0.49
C PHE A 5 -22.24 9.38 -0.14
N ASN A 6 -21.15 8.84 -0.69
CA ASN A 6 -20.57 7.60 -0.20
C ASN A 6 -19.47 7.96 0.80
N LEU A 7 -19.34 7.19 1.89
CA LEU A 7 -18.33 7.36 2.93
C LEU A 7 -16.92 7.54 2.34
N LEU A 8 -16.60 6.76 1.30
CA LEU A 8 -15.34 6.88 0.53
C LEU A 8 -15.12 8.30 0.01
N ASN A 9 -16.11 8.88 -0.66
CA ASN A 9 -15.97 10.20 -1.28
C ASN A 9 -15.89 11.31 -0.23
N ILE A 10 -16.62 11.17 0.89
CA ILE A 10 -16.60 12.12 1.99
C ILE A 10 -15.19 12.16 2.61
N ILE A 11 -14.63 10.99 2.93
CA ILE A 11 -13.31 10.91 3.56
C ILE A 11 -12.22 11.35 2.59
N PHE A 12 -12.36 11.01 1.31
CA PHE A 12 -11.46 11.48 0.27
C PHE A 12 -11.49 13.02 0.14
N LEU A 13 -12.67 13.62 0.15
CA LEU A 13 -12.82 15.08 0.11
C LEU A 13 -12.18 15.73 1.34
N VAL A 14 -12.43 15.19 2.54
CA VAL A 14 -11.81 15.65 3.79
C VAL A 14 -10.28 15.57 3.70
N GLN A 15 -9.73 14.48 3.15
CA GLN A 15 -8.30 14.33 2.93
C GLN A 15 -7.77 15.41 1.98
N VAL A 16 -8.39 15.59 0.83
CA VAL A 16 -7.96 16.58 -0.17
C VAL A 16 -7.98 17.98 0.41
N LEU A 17 -9.09 18.38 1.05
CA LEU A 17 -9.21 19.70 1.66
C LEU A 17 -8.18 19.93 2.77
N THR A 18 -7.99 18.94 3.65
CA THR A 18 -6.99 19.04 4.73
C THR A 18 -5.58 19.18 4.16
N VAL A 19 -5.20 18.36 3.18
CA VAL A 19 -3.87 18.40 2.56
C VAL A 19 -3.65 19.74 1.87
N VAL A 20 -4.63 20.25 1.11
CA VAL A 20 -4.53 21.54 0.42
C VAL A 20 -4.43 22.70 1.42
N PHE A 21 -5.28 22.73 2.45
CA PHE A 21 -5.26 23.79 3.45
C PHE A 21 -3.97 23.80 4.29
N VAL A 22 -3.44 22.62 4.62
CA VAL A 22 -2.13 22.53 5.28
C VAL A 22 -1.02 23.00 4.32
N ALA A 23 -1.09 22.64 3.03
CA ALA A 23 -0.07 23.02 2.05
C ALA A 23 0.00 24.53 1.79
N ILE A 24 -1.13 25.23 1.77
CA ILE A 24 -1.18 26.70 1.64
C ILE A 24 -0.95 27.45 2.96
N GLY A 25 -0.77 26.73 4.08
CA GLY A 25 -0.52 27.31 5.40
C GLY A 25 -1.78 27.81 6.14
N LEU A 26 -2.98 27.49 5.66
CA LEU A 26 -4.24 27.87 6.29
C LEU A 26 -4.56 26.99 7.52
N LEU A 27 -4.16 25.72 7.48
CA LEU A 27 -4.26 24.81 8.63
C LEU A 27 -2.89 24.48 9.22
N PRO A 28 -2.77 24.42 10.56
CA PRO A 28 -1.59 23.89 11.22
C PRO A 28 -1.26 22.45 10.80
N ARG A 29 0.04 22.11 10.78
CA ARG A 29 0.51 20.77 10.37
C ARG A 29 0.01 19.63 11.25
N PHE A 30 -0.32 19.90 12.51
CA PHE A 30 -0.78 18.86 13.42
C PHE A 30 -2.08 18.19 12.93
N PHE A 31 -2.88 18.85 12.08
CA PHE A 31 -4.09 18.28 11.47
C PHE A 31 -3.84 17.06 10.58
N ILE A 32 -2.60 16.83 10.12
CA ILE A 32 -2.22 15.61 9.39
C ILE A 32 -2.31 14.36 10.26
N LEU A 33 -2.10 14.49 11.58
CA LEU A 33 -2.18 13.35 12.51
C LEU A 33 -3.63 12.86 12.70
N PRO A 34 -4.62 13.71 13.06
CA PRO A 34 -6.02 13.34 13.05
C PRO A 34 -6.50 12.82 11.70
N LEU A 35 -6.04 13.39 10.59
CA LEU A 35 -6.35 12.90 9.25
C LEU A 35 -5.83 11.48 9.04
N SER A 36 -4.61 11.19 9.50
CA SER A 36 -4.04 9.84 9.41
C SER A 36 -4.84 8.83 10.23
N ALA A 37 -5.26 9.20 11.43
CA ALA A 37 -6.14 8.37 12.25
C ALA A 37 -7.50 8.12 11.57
N LEU A 38 -8.11 9.16 10.99
CA LEU A 38 -9.37 9.04 10.25
C LEU A 38 -9.25 8.07 9.07
N VAL A 39 -8.18 8.16 8.28
CA VAL A 39 -7.91 7.24 7.17
C VAL A 39 -7.68 5.81 7.68
N ALA A 40 -6.94 5.64 8.78
CA ALA A 40 -6.72 4.34 9.38
C ALA A 40 -8.06 3.70 9.84
N PHE A 41 -8.90 4.45 10.55
CA PHE A 41 -10.22 3.98 10.96
C PHE A 41 -11.09 3.60 9.76
N TYR A 42 -11.13 4.45 8.73
CA TYR A 42 -11.86 4.15 7.50
C TYR A 42 -11.43 2.82 6.88
N VAL A 43 -10.13 2.61 6.71
CA VAL A 43 -9.58 1.35 6.16
C VAL A 43 -9.96 0.14 7.02
N LEU A 44 -9.93 0.29 8.34
CA LEU A 44 -10.28 -0.79 9.27
C LEU A 44 -11.76 -1.19 9.15
N PHE A 45 -12.66 -0.24 8.98
CA PHE A 45 -14.10 -0.51 8.96
C PHE A 45 -14.66 -0.80 7.56
N ASP A 46 -14.16 -0.19 6.49
CA ASP A 46 -14.72 -0.36 5.13
C ASP A 46 -14.11 -1.56 4.38
N SER A 47 -14.79 -2.08 3.36
CA SER A 47 -14.34 -3.21 2.54
C SER A 47 -12.93 -3.00 1.95
N VAL A 48 -12.22 -4.11 1.71
CA VAL A 48 -10.87 -4.06 1.10
C VAL A 48 -10.92 -3.44 -0.29
N GLU A 49 -11.99 -3.70 -1.04
CA GLU A 49 -12.25 -3.09 -2.35
C GLU A 49 -12.34 -1.56 -2.27
N ASN A 50 -13.22 -1.03 -1.41
CA ASN A 50 -13.38 0.42 -1.25
C ASN A 50 -12.11 1.08 -0.69
N SER A 51 -11.45 0.43 0.27
CA SER A 51 -10.20 0.91 0.85
C SER A 51 -9.08 0.97 -0.19
N SER A 52 -9.00 -0.02 -1.08
CA SER A 52 -8.02 -0.05 -2.18
C SER A 52 -8.31 1.05 -3.21
N VAL A 53 -9.58 1.26 -3.58
CA VAL A 53 -9.99 2.34 -4.49
C VAL A 53 -9.68 3.71 -3.89
N PHE A 54 -9.98 3.90 -2.61
CA PHE A 54 -9.62 5.11 -1.88
C PHE A 54 -8.12 5.36 -1.93
N PHE A 55 -7.29 4.35 -1.61
CA PHE A 55 -5.83 4.47 -1.59
C PHE A 55 -5.27 4.90 -2.95
N ILE A 56 -5.76 4.30 -4.05
CA ILE A 56 -5.32 4.65 -5.41
C ILE A 56 -5.69 6.10 -5.74
N ARG A 57 -6.90 6.54 -5.40
CA ARG A 57 -7.34 7.94 -5.62
C ARG A 57 -6.56 8.94 -4.78
N ALA A 58 -6.18 8.53 -3.58
CA ALA A 58 -5.44 9.34 -2.61
C ALA A 58 -3.93 9.40 -2.90
N LEU A 59 -3.41 8.57 -3.80
CA LEU A 59 -1.97 8.48 -4.12
C LEU A 59 -1.32 9.83 -4.49
N PRO A 60 -1.93 10.69 -5.35
CA PRO A 60 -1.36 12.01 -5.65
C PRO A 60 -1.23 12.91 -4.42
N PHE A 61 -2.12 12.74 -3.44
CA PHE A 61 -2.17 13.53 -2.20
C PHE A 61 -1.31 12.94 -1.09
N PHE A 62 -0.96 11.65 -1.18
CA PHE A 62 0.06 11.03 -0.34
C PHE A 62 1.49 11.45 -0.73
N ILE A 63 1.67 11.76 -2.02
CA ILE A 63 2.95 12.16 -2.63
C ILE A 63 3.08 13.70 -2.65
N ALA A 64 2.09 14.44 -2.13
CA ALA A 64 2.06 15.90 -2.17
C ALA A 64 3.38 16.51 -1.65
N ILE A 65 4.12 16.97 -2.65
CA ILE A 65 5.46 17.55 -2.76
C ILE A 65 6.03 18.06 -1.43
N PRO A 66 7.23 17.59 -1.02
CA PRO A 66 7.95 18.23 0.07
C PRO A 66 8.43 19.59 -0.43
N PHE A 67 7.59 20.63 -0.33
CA PHE A 67 8.04 22.00 -0.50
C PHE A 67 9.01 22.41 0.63
N THR A 68 9.04 21.64 1.73
CA THR A 68 9.95 21.84 2.86
C THR A 68 10.42 20.50 3.43
N SER A 69 11.65 20.45 3.95
CA SER A 69 12.29 19.30 4.61
C SER A 69 11.56 18.77 5.86
N TYR A 70 10.50 19.45 6.29
CA TYR A 70 9.72 19.17 7.49
C TYR A 70 8.27 18.73 7.20
N PHE A 71 7.91 18.50 5.93
CA PHE A 71 6.59 18.02 5.53
C PHE A 71 6.56 16.49 5.45
N ASP A 72 6.60 15.80 6.60
CA ASP A 72 6.58 14.34 6.66
C ASP A 72 5.13 13.77 6.63
N SER A 73 4.36 14.17 5.62
CA SER A 73 3.06 13.56 5.29
C SER A 73 3.22 12.13 4.74
N PHE A 74 4.46 11.67 4.54
CA PHE A 74 4.81 10.34 4.02
C PHE A 74 4.49 9.17 4.97
N ASN A 75 3.96 9.42 6.17
CA ASN A 75 3.55 8.34 7.07
C ASN A 75 2.12 7.84 6.83
N LEU A 76 1.24 8.68 6.30
CA LEU A 76 -0.18 8.34 6.16
C LEU A 76 -0.39 7.17 5.17
N TRP A 77 0.28 7.23 4.01
CA TRP A 77 0.17 6.17 3.01
C TRP A 77 0.79 4.86 3.48
N ARG A 78 1.82 4.90 4.34
CA ARG A 78 2.45 3.68 4.89
C ARG A 78 1.52 2.93 5.83
N ILE A 79 0.79 3.69 6.65
CA ILE A 79 -0.21 3.15 7.56
C ILE A 79 -1.37 2.58 6.74
N ALA A 80 -1.89 3.35 5.78
CA ALA A 80 -2.99 2.91 4.95
C ALA A 80 -2.66 1.65 4.13
N SER A 81 -1.51 1.62 3.44
CA SER A 81 -1.09 0.45 2.64
C SER A 81 -0.93 -0.80 3.51
N GLY A 82 -0.29 -0.66 4.67
CA GLY A 82 -0.07 -1.72 5.64
C GLY A 82 -1.38 -2.28 6.17
N LEU A 83 -2.31 -1.41 6.59
CA LEU A 83 -3.62 -1.82 7.10
C LEU A 83 -4.46 -2.52 6.02
N ILE A 84 -4.51 -1.97 4.80
CA ILE A 84 -5.23 -2.58 3.68
C ILE A 84 -4.65 -3.97 3.38
N PHE A 85 -3.32 -4.09 3.34
CA PHE A 85 -2.63 -5.35 3.09
C PHE A 85 -2.89 -6.38 4.17
N LEU A 86 -2.75 -6.02 5.45
CA LEU A 86 -3.03 -6.92 6.57
C LEU A 86 -4.48 -7.40 6.52
N LYS A 87 -5.44 -6.48 6.33
CA LYS A 87 -6.86 -6.83 6.20
C LYS A 87 -7.10 -7.83 5.07
N TRP A 88 -6.53 -7.57 3.90
CA TRP A 88 -6.60 -8.48 2.76
C TRP A 88 -5.94 -9.84 3.03
N LEU A 89 -4.79 -9.84 3.71
CA LEU A 89 -4.02 -11.03 4.05
C LEU A 89 -4.81 -11.98 4.96
N TYR A 90 -5.44 -11.43 6.01
CA TYR A 90 -6.28 -12.17 6.94
C TYR A 90 -7.55 -12.69 6.27
N GLN A 91 -8.25 -11.85 5.50
CA GLN A 91 -9.49 -12.25 4.81
C GLN A 91 -9.29 -13.41 3.82
N ASN A 92 -8.15 -13.43 3.12
CA ASN A 92 -7.87 -14.47 2.13
C ASN A 92 -7.15 -15.70 2.70
N LYS A 93 -6.93 -15.77 4.03
CA LYS A 93 -6.18 -16.85 4.72
C LYS A 93 -4.83 -17.16 4.04
N ILE A 94 -4.17 -16.12 3.53
CA ILE A 94 -2.95 -16.28 2.72
C ILE A 94 -1.80 -16.82 3.58
N ILE A 95 -1.79 -16.46 4.87
CA ILE A 95 -0.79 -16.91 5.86
C ILE A 95 -0.61 -18.44 5.81
N ASN A 96 -1.72 -19.19 5.77
CA ASN A 96 -1.70 -20.65 5.73
C ASN A 96 -1.12 -21.21 4.42
N LYS A 97 -1.20 -20.44 3.33
CA LYS A 97 -0.67 -20.82 2.01
C LYS A 97 0.80 -20.41 1.83
N ILE A 98 1.29 -19.44 2.59
CA ILE A 98 2.69 -18.97 2.46
C ILE A 98 3.66 -20.11 2.79
N GLY A 99 3.46 -20.82 3.90
CA GLY A 99 4.35 -21.90 4.33
C GLY A 99 4.45 -23.05 3.32
N LEU A 100 3.34 -23.41 2.67
CA LEU A 100 3.32 -24.45 1.63
C LEU A 100 4.05 -24.00 0.36
N ASN A 101 3.78 -22.78 -0.11
CA ASN A 101 4.42 -22.24 -1.32
C ASN A 101 5.92 -22.00 -1.14
N LEU A 102 6.39 -21.68 0.07
CA LEU A 102 7.81 -21.45 0.34
C LEU A 102 8.62 -22.74 0.19
N LYS A 103 8.08 -23.87 0.67
CA LYS A 103 8.72 -25.18 0.51
C LYS A 103 8.82 -25.58 -0.98
N GLU A 104 7.78 -25.32 -1.76
CA GLU A 104 7.79 -25.58 -3.21
C GLU A 104 8.81 -24.70 -3.94
N PHE A 105 8.88 -23.42 -3.59
CA PHE A 105 9.83 -22.48 -4.17
C PHE A 105 11.29 -22.90 -3.93
N ILE A 106 11.64 -23.31 -2.71
CA ILE A 106 12.99 -23.77 -2.36
C ILE A 106 13.35 -25.05 -3.12
N LYS A 107 12.41 -25.99 -3.24
CA LYS A 107 12.67 -27.26 -3.94
C LYS A 107 12.81 -27.08 -5.44
N LYS A 108 12.03 -26.19 -6.06
CA LYS A 108 11.95 -26.04 -7.52
C LYS A 108 11.80 -24.58 -7.97
N PRO A 109 12.85 -23.76 -7.85
CA PRO A 109 12.76 -22.32 -8.10
C PRO A 109 12.40 -21.98 -9.56
N ALA A 110 12.97 -22.71 -10.54
CA ALA A 110 12.74 -22.46 -11.96
C ALA A 110 11.29 -22.77 -12.41
N GLU A 111 10.73 -23.90 -11.94
CA GLU A 111 9.33 -24.26 -12.23
C GLU A 111 8.36 -23.25 -11.57
N TYR A 112 8.64 -22.86 -10.33
CA TYR A 112 7.83 -21.87 -9.61
C TYR A 112 7.85 -20.50 -10.32
N ALA A 113 9.02 -20.06 -10.79
CA ALA A 113 9.17 -18.79 -11.49
C ALA A 113 8.34 -18.74 -12.79
N ARG A 114 8.34 -19.84 -13.56
CA ARG A 114 7.52 -19.96 -14.78
C ARG A 114 6.02 -19.99 -14.47
N ALA A 115 5.62 -20.68 -13.41
CA ALA A 115 4.21 -20.78 -13.02
C ALA A 115 3.63 -19.46 -12.47
N ARG A 116 4.47 -18.59 -11.89
CA ARG A 116 4.03 -17.35 -11.23
C ARG A 116 4.95 -16.17 -11.60
N PRO A 117 4.92 -15.69 -12.85
CA PRO A 117 5.88 -14.70 -13.34
C PRO A 117 5.85 -13.38 -12.55
N VAL A 118 4.67 -12.92 -12.11
CA VAL A 118 4.53 -11.69 -11.31
C VAL A 118 5.19 -11.87 -9.93
N ALA A 119 4.95 -12.99 -9.25
CA ALA A 119 5.56 -13.25 -7.95
C ALA A 119 7.08 -13.41 -8.07
N ALA A 120 7.55 -14.05 -9.14
CA ALA A 120 8.96 -14.20 -9.45
C ALA A 120 9.63 -12.84 -9.73
N ALA A 121 8.99 -11.99 -10.53
CA ALA A 121 9.49 -10.64 -10.81
C ALA A 121 9.60 -9.79 -9.54
N VAL A 122 8.58 -9.83 -8.67
CA VAL A 122 8.63 -9.11 -7.38
C VAL A 122 9.71 -9.70 -6.47
N GLY A 123 9.83 -11.03 -6.40
CA GLY A 123 10.90 -11.69 -5.64
C GLY A 123 12.30 -11.32 -6.13
N LEU A 124 12.51 -11.33 -7.46
CA LEU A 124 13.75 -10.92 -8.09
C LEU A 124 14.06 -9.45 -7.83
N PHE A 125 13.07 -8.58 -7.92
CA PHE A 125 13.21 -7.16 -7.62
C PHE A 125 13.70 -6.93 -6.16
N PHE A 126 13.10 -7.61 -5.19
CA PHE A 126 13.55 -7.50 -3.79
C PHE A 126 14.90 -8.17 -3.55
N LEU A 127 15.22 -9.26 -4.24
CA LEU A 127 16.54 -9.88 -4.20
C LEU A 127 17.61 -8.90 -4.71
N MET A 128 17.38 -8.28 -5.88
CA MET A 128 18.29 -7.27 -6.43
C MET A 128 18.41 -6.06 -5.51
N SER A 129 17.29 -5.63 -4.90
CA SER A 129 17.29 -4.55 -3.91
C SER A 129 18.16 -4.92 -2.70
N ALA A 130 18.05 -6.14 -2.17
CA ALA A 130 18.88 -6.61 -1.06
C ALA A 130 20.36 -6.73 -1.46
N LEU A 131 20.66 -7.23 -2.66
CA LEU A 131 22.03 -7.30 -3.17
C LEU A 131 22.65 -5.91 -3.34
N SER A 132 21.85 -4.90 -3.70
CA SER A 132 22.35 -3.53 -3.84
C SER A 132 22.87 -2.92 -2.52
N LEU A 133 22.46 -3.46 -1.36
CA LEU A 133 22.96 -3.02 -0.06
C LEU A 133 24.44 -3.32 0.15
N PHE A 134 25.00 -4.34 -0.49
CA PHE A 134 26.42 -4.68 -0.36
C PHE A 134 27.34 -3.59 -0.93
N SER A 135 26.84 -2.79 -1.88
CA SER A 135 27.56 -1.68 -2.49
C SER A 135 27.18 -0.32 -1.90
N ALA A 136 26.35 -0.28 -0.86
CA ALA A 136 25.86 0.97 -0.30
C ALA A 136 26.89 1.59 0.65
N GLU A 137 27.24 2.86 0.40
CA GLU A 137 28.10 3.65 1.29
C GLU A 137 27.49 3.82 2.69
N ASP A 138 26.15 3.97 2.76
CA ASP A 138 25.38 3.99 3.99
C ASP A 138 24.30 2.88 3.96
N LEU A 139 24.61 1.78 4.65
CA LEU A 139 23.72 0.64 4.80
C LEU A 139 22.37 1.02 5.41
N PHE A 140 22.35 1.93 6.38
CA PHE A 140 21.13 2.28 7.11
C PHE A 140 20.18 3.09 6.23
N SER A 141 20.71 4.03 5.44
CA SER A 141 19.95 4.74 4.41
C SER A 141 19.42 3.78 3.34
N GLY A 142 20.24 2.81 2.92
CA GLY A 142 19.83 1.76 1.97
C GLY A 142 18.65 0.92 2.48
N ILE A 143 18.73 0.41 3.71
CA ILE A 143 17.67 -0.39 4.34
C ILE A 143 16.36 0.41 4.42
N LYS A 144 16.41 1.69 4.82
CA LYS A 144 15.22 2.55 4.87
C LYS A 144 14.52 2.66 3.52
N ARG A 145 15.28 2.79 2.42
CA ARG A 145 14.73 2.84 1.06
C ARG A 145 14.06 1.53 0.67
N ILE A 146 14.66 0.40 1.00
CA ILE A 146 14.06 -0.92 0.72
C ILE A 146 12.75 -1.09 1.50
N ILE A 147 12.72 -0.73 2.79
CA ILE A 147 11.50 -0.77 3.59
C ILE A 147 10.42 0.14 2.99
N TYR A 148 10.80 1.33 2.53
CA TYR A 148 9.88 2.26 1.86
C TYR A 148 9.25 1.62 0.60
N ILE A 149 10.08 1.04 -0.27
CA ILE A 149 9.61 0.38 -1.49
C ILE A 149 8.77 -0.86 -1.15
N ALA A 150 9.18 -1.65 -0.16
CA ALA A 150 8.45 -2.81 0.31
C ALA A 150 7.04 -2.43 0.77
N ASN A 151 6.92 -1.39 1.58
CA ASN A 151 5.63 -0.91 2.05
C ASN A 151 4.72 -0.45 0.90
N LEU A 152 5.26 0.26 -0.09
CA LEU A 152 4.50 0.67 -1.29
C LEU A 152 4.05 -0.54 -2.12
N SER A 153 4.90 -1.55 -2.24
CA SER A 153 4.57 -2.76 -3.01
C SER A 153 3.39 -3.56 -2.43
N LEU A 154 3.11 -3.42 -1.12
CA LEU A 154 2.03 -4.14 -0.44
C LEU A 154 0.67 -3.91 -1.10
N ILE A 155 0.38 -2.66 -1.49
CA ILE A 155 -0.91 -2.34 -2.13
C ILE A 155 -1.04 -3.01 -3.50
N GLY A 156 0.07 -3.19 -4.22
CA GLY A 156 0.09 -3.88 -5.52
C GLY A 156 -0.42 -5.32 -5.41
N PHE A 157 -0.01 -6.04 -4.37
CA PHE A 157 -0.51 -7.39 -4.10
C PHE A 157 -2.02 -7.42 -3.81
N VAL A 158 -2.50 -6.45 -3.03
CA VAL A 158 -3.94 -6.32 -2.73
C VAL A 158 -4.73 -6.08 -3.99
N ILE A 159 -4.33 -5.10 -4.81
CA ILE A 159 -5.01 -4.74 -6.06
C ILE A 159 -5.06 -5.94 -7.00
N TYR A 160 -3.93 -6.63 -7.18
CA TYR A 160 -3.88 -7.85 -7.99
C TYR A 160 -4.84 -8.93 -7.47
N GLY A 161 -4.86 -9.16 -6.16
CA GLY A 161 -5.75 -10.12 -5.51
C GLY A 161 -7.24 -9.78 -5.70
N VAL A 162 -7.61 -8.53 -5.44
CA VAL A 162 -8.97 -8.01 -5.62
C VAL A 162 -9.41 -8.14 -7.09
N ALA A 163 -8.57 -7.72 -8.04
CA ALA A 163 -8.87 -7.80 -9.47
C ALA A 163 -9.08 -9.25 -9.93
N ARG A 164 -8.25 -10.19 -9.44
CA ARG A 164 -8.38 -11.63 -9.74
C ARG A 164 -9.67 -12.21 -9.18
N ASN A 165 -10.05 -11.87 -7.95
CA ASN A 165 -11.30 -12.34 -7.33
C ASN A 165 -12.54 -11.79 -8.04
N ASN A 166 -12.52 -10.52 -8.46
CA ASN A 166 -13.61 -9.92 -9.23
C ASN A 166 -13.78 -10.55 -10.61
N LYS A 167 -12.68 -10.90 -11.30
CA LYS A 167 -12.75 -11.66 -12.57
C LYS A 167 -13.39 -13.04 -12.38
N LYS A 168 -13.16 -13.72 -11.25
CA LYS A 168 -13.81 -15.00 -10.93
C LYS A 168 -15.30 -14.83 -10.66
N LYS A 169 -15.71 -13.78 -9.94
CA LYS A 169 -17.12 -13.47 -9.68
C LYS A 169 -17.91 -13.18 -10.96
N LYS A 170 -17.34 -12.44 -11.92
CA LYS A 170 -17.99 -12.12 -13.22
C LYS A 170 -18.14 -13.32 -14.17
N LYS A 171 -17.44 -14.42 -13.93
CA LYS A 171 -17.51 -15.64 -14.75
C LYS A 171 -18.51 -16.68 -14.22
N ARG A 172 -19.13 -16.41 -13.07
CA ARG A 172 -20.24 -17.18 -12.51
C ARG A 172 -21.52 -16.37 -12.72
#